data_AF-A0A420M7A8-F1
#
_entry.id   AF-A0A420M7A8-F1
#
_cell.length_a   1.000
_cell.length_b   1.000
_cell.length_c   1.000
_cell.angle_alpha   90.00
_cell.angle_beta   90.00
_cell.angle_gamma   90.00
#
_symmetry.space_group_name_H-M   'P 1'
#
loop_
_entity.id
_entity.type
_entity.pdbx_description
1 polymer ?
#
loop_
_entity_poly.entity_id
_entity_poly.type
_entity_poly.pdbx_seq_one_letter_code
_entity_poly.pdbx_strand_id
1 'polypeptide(L)'
;KDDYTIAKAWRPISLLATLGKVLESVVAERISQAVETHGLLPTNHFGARKQRSAEQALVLIQEHIFSTWRSRHVVSLVSFDVKGAYNGVCKERLLQRMKARGIPEGILRWVDAFCSERTATIMINGQSSESRPLPQAGLPQGSPLSPMLFLFFNADLVQTQIDRNGGAIAFVDDYTAWVSGPTAQSNRRGIQAIIDKALDWERRSGATFEAEKTAIIHFTRYTGRVDSEPFTIKGEKVSPKDQVKVLGVVMDSRLHYKQHMARAATRGLEAAMELKHLKGMAPSTTRQLFTAMVAPVVDYASNVWMHACKTASAYAIYRVQRVGAQAVIGSFTSVATGVAEAEAHIATIHERFWRRASKLWVDIHTLRRTNPVRNLLRGIKAFRRFISPLRRIADVCRELPRNTMEVIQPFAIAPWESRMQAVLSGQEGEDEDQIKELAKAGWAVRIATSSSARNDLVGMGGTVRIPVAVARAGKIIENFLVTLGTREEHNPYAAELAAIAHGLNCLRR
;
A
#
# COMPACT_ATOMS: atom_id res chain seq x y z
N LYS A 1 -6.94 -5.44 23.55
CA LYS A 1 -7.18 -4.01 23.85
C LYS A 1 -7.78 -4.00 25.22
N ASP A 2 -7.21 -3.18 26.10
CA ASP A 2 -7.27 -3.51 27.52
C ASP A 2 -8.38 -2.74 28.24
N ASP A 3 -8.95 -1.70 27.60
CA ASP A 3 -10.11 -0.96 28.07
C ASP A 3 -10.89 -0.32 26.90
N TYR A 4 -12.19 -0.63 26.78
CA TYR A 4 -13.09 -0.08 25.76
C TYR A 4 -13.88 1.15 26.24
N THR A 5 -13.72 1.59 27.49
CA THR A 5 -14.32 2.83 28.00
C THR A 5 -13.56 4.08 27.53
N ILE A 6 -12.30 3.91 27.14
CA ILE A 6 -11.45 5.00 26.65
C ILE A 6 -11.77 5.29 25.19
N ALA A 7 -12.20 6.52 24.87
CA ALA A 7 -12.52 6.93 23.50
C ALA A 7 -11.36 6.69 22.49
N LYS A 8 -10.10 6.86 22.91
CA LYS A 8 -8.90 6.58 22.10
C LYS A 8 -8.77 5.10 21.69
N ALA A 9 -9.47 4.19 22.37
CA ALA A 9 -9.51 2.78 22.00
C ALA A 9 -10.37 2.51 20.76
N TRP A 10 -11.20 3.45 20.32
CA TRP A 10 -12.07 3.30 19.15
C TRP A 10 -11.49 4.01 17.92
N ARG A 11 -11.70 3.42 16.74
CA ARG A 11 -11.39 4.07 15.45
C ARG A 11 -12.65 4.04 14.58
N PRO A 12 -13.55 5.03 14.74
CA PRO A 12 -14.79 5.06 13.99
C PRO A 12 -14.52 5.23 12.49
N ILE A 13 -15.30 4.54 11.67
CA ILE A 13 -15.26 4.63 10.20
C ILE A 13 -16.56 5.32 9.76
N SER A 14 -16.45 6.27 8.84
CA SER A 14 -17.60 6.93 8.22
C SER A 14 -18.22 6.00 7.18
N LEU A 15 -19.42 5.48 7.47
CA LEU A 15 -20.19 4.71 6.51
C LEU A 15 -20.90 5.66 5.54
N LEU A 16 -20.23 6.00 4.43
CA LEU A 16 -20.79 6.90 3.41
C LEU A 16 -21.77 6.18 2.47
N ALA A 17 -22.72 6.93 1.93
CA ALA A 17 -23.65 6.46 0.90
C ALA A 17 -22.89 5.90 -0.31
N THR A 18 -23.37 4.78 -0.86
CA THR A 18 -22.69 4.06 -1.96
C THR A 18 -22.49 4.95 -3.19
N LEU A 19 -23.53 5.68 -3.61
CA LEU A 19 -23.44 6.62 -4.74
C LEU A 19 -22.43 7.74 -4.47
N GLY A 20 -22.38 8.26 -3.23
CA GLY A 20 -21.37 9.23 -2.80
C GLY A 20 -19.95 8.69 -2.95
N LYS A 21 -19.69 7.47 -2.50
CA LYS A 21 -18.38 6.80 -2.68
C LYS A 21 -17.99 6.64 -4.14
N VAL A 22 -18.94 6.33 -5.03
CA VAL A 22 -18.69 6.23 -6.47
C VAL A 22 -18.26 7.59 -7.03
N LEU A 23 -19.00 8.66 -6.73
CA LEU A 23 -18.64 10.02 -7.16
C LEU A 23 -17.29 10.48 -6.59
N GLU A 24 -17.07 10.26 -5.29
CA GLU A 24 -15.80 10.54 -4.61
C GLU A 24 -14.63 9.80 -5.27
N SER A 25 -14.83 8.55 -5.70
CA SER A 25 -13.79 7.77 -6.40
C SER A 25 -13.44 8.37 -7.76
N VAL A 26 -14.45 8.85 -8.51
CA VAL A 26 -14.24 9.54 -9.80
C VAL A 26 -13.44 10.83 -9.60
N VAL A 27 -13.81 11.64 -8.61
CA VAL A 27 -13.09 12.88 -8.30
C VAL A 27 -11.66 12.59 -7.81
N ALA A 28 -11.48 11.58 -6.95
CA ALA A 28 -10.17 11.17 -6.46
C ALA A 28 -9.24 10.71 -7.59
N GLU A 29 -9.74 9.92 -8.54
CA GLU A 29 -8.97 9.45 -9.71
C GLU A 29 -8.56 10.63 -10.62
N ARG A 30 -9.45 11.61 -10.84
CA ARG A 30 -9.15 12.83 -11.61
C ARG A 30 -8.08 13.69 -10.94
N ILE A 31 -8.21 13.94 -9.63
CA ILE A 31 -7.21 14.69 -8.86
C ILE A 31 -5.87 13.93 -8.86
N SER A 32 -5.89 12.61 -8.68
CA SER A 32 -4.69 11.77 -8.68
C SER A 32 -3.97 11.83 -10.03
N GLN A 33 -4.70 11.82 -11.15
CA GLN A 33 -4.11 11.98 -12.47
C GLN A 33 -3.48 13.37 -12.66
N ALA A 34 -4.15 14.44 -12.23
CA ALA A 34 -3.59 15.79 -12.28
C ALA A 34 -2.31 15.91 -11.43
N VAL A 35 -2.30 15.33 -10.23
CA VAL A 35 -1.14 15.27 -9.34
C VAL A 35 0.06 14.61 -10.01
N GLU A 36 -0.13 13.45 -10.63
CA GLU A 36 0.97 12.72 -11.27
C GLU A 36 1.42 13.34 -12.59
N THR A 37 0.51 14.01 -13.32
CA THR A 37 0.79 14.64 -14.62
C THR A 37 1.54 15.96 -14.45
N HIS A 38 1.10 16.80 -13.51
CA HIS A 38 1.64 18.15 -13.33
C HIS A 38 2.61 18.26 -12.14
N GLY A 39 2.85 17.17 -11.40
CA GLY A 39 3.80 17.18 -10.28
C GLY A 39 3.34 18.02 -9.10
N LEU A 40 2.03 18.04 -8.82
CA LEU A 40 1.43 18.96 -7.83
C LEU A 40 1.79 18.65 -6.38
N LEU A 41 2.29 17.44 -6.11
CA LEU A 41 2.68 16.97 -4.78
C LEU A 41 4.17 16.62 -4.69
N PRO A 42 4.80 16.80 -3.52
CA PRO A 42 6.21 16.48 -3.31
C PRO A 42 6.56 15.04 -3.73
N THR A 43 7.71 14.87 -4.39
CA THR A 43 8.15 13.57 -4.91
C THR A 43 8.56 12.59 -3.83
N ASN A 44 8.68 13.02 -2.59
CA ASN A 44 9.03 12.22 -1.41
C ASN A 44 7.80 11.81 -0.57
N HIS A 45 6.58 12.09 -1.05
CA HIS A 45 5.36 11.56 -0.47
C HIS A 45 5.01 10.19 -1.09
N PHE A 46 5.02 9.11 -0.31
CA PHE A 46 4.82 7.73 -0.80
C PHE A 46 3.40 7.20 -0.56
N GLY A 47 2.75 7.60 0.52
CA GLY A 47 1.43 7.11 0.90
C GLY A 47 0.33 7.50 -0.08
N ALA A 48 -0.66 6.62 -0.27
CA ALA A 48 -1.86 6.82 -1.08
C ALA A 48 -1.63 7.33 -2.52
N ARG A 49 -0.46 7.06 -3.10
CA ARG A 49 -0.12 7.43 -4.49
C ARG A 49 0.18 6.20 -5.32
N LYS A 50 -0.19 6.26 -6.61
CA LYS A 50 0.10 5.18 -7.56
C LYS A 50 1.61 5.02 -7.73
N GLN A 51 2.05 3.78 -7.92
CA GLN A 51 3.46 3.41 -8.12
C GLN A 51 4.41 3.84 -6.99
N ARG A 52 3.88 4.03 -5.79
CA ARG A 52 4.63 4.34 -4.58
C ARG A 52 4.22 3.35 -3.49
N SER A 53 5.19 2.85 -2.73
CA SER A 53 4.93 1.90 -1.65
C SER A 53 5.74 2.21 -0.40
N ALA A 54 5.29 1.67 0.73
CA ALA A 54 6.02 1.75 2.00
C ALA A 54 7.41 1.09 1.88
N GLU A 55 7.49 -0.03 1.18
CA GLU A 55 8.76 -0.74 0.93
C GLU A 55 9.75 0.11 0.12
N GLN A 56 9.28 0.82 -0.91
CA GLN A 56 10.11 1.75 -1.68
C GLN A 56 10.66 2.90 -0.81
N ALA A 57 9.84 3.45 0.08
CA ALA A 57 10.26 4.49 1.01
C ALA A 57 11.32 3.99 2.00
N LEU A 58 11.17 2.76 2.50
CA LEU A 58 12.16 2.11 3.36
C LEU A 58 13.47 1.83 2.65
N VAL A 59 13.43 1.37 1.40
CA VAL A 59 14.63 1.17 0.56
C VAL A 59 15.36 2.49 0.34
N LEU A 60 14.64 3.59 0.12
CA LEU A 60 15.22 4.93 -0.02
C LEU A 60 16.00 5.35 1.24
N ILE A 61 15.38 5.24 2.42
CA ILE A 61 16.04 5.54 3.70
C ILE A 61 17.25 4.64 3.90
N GLN A 62 17.09 3.34 3.63
CA GLN A 62 18.16 2.37 3.83
C GLN A 62 19.37 2.67 2.94
N GLU A 63 19.17 2.94 1.65
CA GLU A 63 20.27 3.30 0.76
C GLU A 63 21.00 4.57 1.21
N HIS A 64 20.26 5.55 1.73
CA HIS A 64 20.85 6.74 2.33
C HIS A 64 21.73 6.41 3.55
N ILE A 65 21.25 5.55 4.45
CA ILE A 65 22.01 5.09 5.62
C ILE A 65 23.30 4.38 5.21
N PHE A 66 23.21 3.40 4.29
CA PHE A 66 24.38 2.67 3.83
C PHE A 66 25.38 3.58 3.11
N SER A 67 24.90 4.53 2.31
CA SER A 67 25.76 5.55 1.67
C SER A 67 26.50 6.41 2.71
N THR A 68 25.78 6.87 3.73
CA THR A 68 26.33 7.70 4.82
C THR A 68 27.38 6.93 5.63
N TRP A 69 27.16 5.64 5.89
CA TRP A 69 28.14 4.80 6.58
C TRP A 69 29.44 4.63 5.79
N ARG A 70 29.39 4.59 4.44
CA ARG A 70 30.60 4.53 3.61
C ARG A 70 31.46 5.78 3.77
N SER A 71 30.82 6.94 3.94
CA SER A 71 31.50 8.19 4.25
C SER A 71 31.98 8.31 5.69
N ARG A 72 31.82 7.27 6.52
CA ARG A 72 32.04 7.34 7.97
C ARG A 72 31.24 8.50 8.57
N HIS A 73 29.93 8.53 8.35
CA HIS A 73 29.02 9.52 8.93
C HIS A 73 27.88 8.81 9.65
N VAL A 74 27.09 9.58 10.40
CA VAL A 74 25.92 9.15 11.15
C VAL A 74 24.67 9.73 10.50
N VAL A 75 23.63 8.92 10.33
CA VAL A 75 22.28 9.43 10.03
C VAL A 75 21.53 9.58 11.34
N SER A 76 21.08 10.80 11.63
CA SER A 76 20.11 11.03 12.70
C SER A 76 18.73 11.16 12.06
N LEU A 77 17.75 10.43 12.57
CA LEU A 77 16.39 10.38 12.03
C LEU A 77 15.40 10.67 13.15
N VAL A 78 14.38 11.46 12.82
CA VAL A 78 13.20 11.70 13.64
C VAL A 78 11.95 11.24 12.89
N SER A 79 11.09 10.52 13.60
CA SER A 79 9.78 10.07 13.09
C SER A 79 8.68 10.68 13.94
N PHE A 80 7.67 11.22 13.27
CA PHE A 80 6.48 11.83 13.86
C PHE A 80 5.23 11.05 13.43
N ASP A 81 4.26 10.99 14.32
CA ASP A 81 2.92 10.46 14.04
C ASP A 81 1.88 11.58 14.22
N VAL A 82 1.04 11.83 13.21
CA VAL A 82 0.00 12.85 13.27
C VAL A 82 -1.21 12.30 14.02
N LYS A 83 -1.54 12.91 15.17
CA LYS A 83 -2.68 12.54 15.99
C LYS A 83 -3.98 12.71 15.20
N GLY A 84 -4.74 11.62 15.06
CA GLY A 84 -6.09 11.67 14.47
C GLY A 84 -6.10 12.30 13.07
N ALA A 85 -5.10 11.95 12.24
CA ALA A 85 -4.78 12.56 10.95
C ALA A 85 -5.97 13.14 10.17
N TYR A 86 -6.96 12.32 9.83
CA TYR A 86 -8.10 12.78 9.02
C TYR A 86 -9.05 13.70 9.78
N ASN A 87 -9.31 13.40 11.05
CA ASN A 87 -10.23 14.18 11.89
C ASN A 87 -9.64 15.57 12.21
N GLY A 88 -8.30 15.69 12.26
CA GLY A 88 -7.60 16.95 12.55
C GLY A 88 -7.43 17.88 11.35
N VAL A 89 -7.98 17.56 10.17
CA VAL A 89 -7.85 18.41 8.98
C VAL A 89 -8.72 19.66 9.10
N CYS A 90 -8.10 20.84 9.02
CA CYS A 90 -8.79 22.11 8.84
C CYS A 90 -9.15 22.32 7.36
N LYS A 91 -10.44 22.46 7.08
CA LYS A 91 -11.01 22.60 5.72
C LYS A 91 -10.41 23.79 4.98
N GLU A 92 -10.37 24.96 5.62
CA GLU A 92 -9.93 26.22 5.03
C GLU A 92 -8.46 26.13 4.63
N ARG A 93 -7.63 25.51 5.48
CA ARG A 93 -6.21 25.28 5.19
C ARG A 93 -6.00 24.27 4.07
N LEU A 94 -6.80 23.20 4.03
CA LEU A 94 -6.78 22.25 2.92
C LEU A 94 -7.08 22.94 1.59
N LEU A 95 -8.16 23.72 1.51
CA LEU A 95 -8.56 24.43 0.30
C LEU A 95 -7.49 25.43 -0.16
N GLN A 96 -6.91 26.20 0.77
CA GLN A 96 -5.79 27.11 0.48
C GLN A 96 -4.59 26.37 -0.12
N ARG A 97 -4.21 25.22 0.44
CA ARG A 97 -3.07 24.40 -0.05
C ARG A 97 -3.36 23.78 -1.42
N MET A 98 -4.58 23.33 -1.66
CA MET A 98 -5.00 22.82 -2.97
C MET A 98 -4.95 23.92 -4.03
N LYS A 99 -5.47 25.12 -3.71
CA LYS A 99 -5.44 26.28 -4.60
C LYS A 99 -4.01 26.70 -4.93
N ALA A 100 -3.14 26.79 -3.92
CA ALA A 100 -1.72 27.14 -4.09
C ALA A 100 -0.95 26.13 -4.96
N ARG A 101 -1.44 24.88 -5.05
CA ARG A 101 -0.88 23.82 -5.90
C ARG A 101 -1.60 23.69 -7.25
N GLY A 102 -2.38 24.69 -7.65
CA GLY A 102 -2.97 24.77 -8.98
C GLY A 102 -4.20 23.89 -9.21
N ILE A 103 -4.89 23.44 -8.15
CA ILE A 103 -6.17 22.76 -8.32
C ILE A 103 -7.23 23.77 -8.82
N PRO A 104 -8.00 23.45 -9.88
CA PRO A 104 -9.02 24.34 -10.42
C PRO A 104 -10.14 24.66 -9.44
N GLU A 105 -10.68 25.87 -9.52
CA GLU A 105 -11.73 26.39 -8.63
C GLU A 105 -13.00 25.51 -8.60
N GLY A 106 -13.36 24.87 -9.72
CA GLY A 106 -14.50 23.94 -9.75
C GLY A 106 -14.32 22.73 -8.83
N ILE A 107 -13.11 22.17 -8.75
CA ILE A 107 -12.78 21.07 -7.84
C ILE A 107 -12.69 21.59 -6.40
N LEU A 108 -12.17 22.80 -6.18
CA LEU A 108 -12.12 23.41 -4.85
C LEU A 108 -13.53 23.59 -4.26
N ARG A 109 -14.49 24.08 -5.05
CA ARG A 109 -15.90 24.18 -4.61
C ARG A 109 -16.50 22.82 -4.27
N TRP A 110 -16.18 21.80 -5.06
CA TRP A 110 -16.63 20.43 -4.77
C TRP A 110 -16.05 19.93 -3.45
N VAL A 111 -14.76 20.16 -3.18
CA VAL A 111 -14.10 19.76 -1.93
C VAL A 111 -14.63 20.55 -0.73
N ASP A 112 -14.92 21.84 -0.92
CA ASP A 112 -15.56 22.66 0.12
C ASP A 112 -16.94 22.10 0.49
N ALA A 113 -17.76 21.77 -0.50
CA ALA A 113 -19.06 21.12 -0.26
C ALA A 113 -18.90 19.75 0.41
N PHE A 114 -17.92 18.94 0.00
CA PHE A 114 -17.62 17.64 0.60
C PHE A 114 -17.29 17.73 2.10
N CYS A 115 -16.60 18.80 2.53
CA CYS A 115 -16.19 19.02 3.91
C CYS A 115 -17.19 19.84 4.75
N SER A 116 -18.22 20.43 4.15
CA SER A 116 -19.14 21.37 4.81
C SER A 116 -20.44 20.71 5.24
N GLU A 117 -21.11 21.32 6.22
CA GLU A 117 -22.47 20.95 6.68
C GLU A 117 -22.65 19.46 7.01
N ARG A 118 -21.56 18.84 7.47
CA ARG A 118 -21.53 17.43 7.80
C ARG A 118 -22.35 17.16 9.04
N THR A 119 -23.16 16.11 9.00
CA THR A 119 -23.79 15.51 10.17
C THR A 119 -23.30 14.08 10.35
N ALA A 120 -23.41 13.56 11.57
CA ALA A 120 -23.13 12.16 11.86
C ALA A 120 -24.09 11.60 12.90
N THR A 121 -24.40 10.31 12.74
CA THR A 121 -25.01 9.45 13.75
C THR A 121 -23.99 8.38 14.14
N ILE A 122 -24.04 7.93 15.38
CA ILE A 122 -23.22 6.82 15.89
C ILE A 122 -24.12 5.61 16.00
N MET A 123 -23.75 4.51 15.34
CA MET A 123 -24.48 3.25 15.44
C MET A 123 -23.66 2.23 16.23
N ILE A 124 -24.22 1.73 17.34
CA ILE A 124 -23.63 0.69 18.19
C ILE A 124 -24.69 -0.39 18.41
N ASN A 125 -24.37 -1.64 18.09
CA ASN A 125 -25.26 -2.79 18.29
C ASN A 125 -26.69 -2.58 17.72
N GLY A 126 -26.79 -1.97 16.54
CA GLY A 126 -28.07 -1.70 15.87
C GLY A 126 -28.84 -0.47 16.39
N GLN A 127 -28.40 0.16 17.48
CA GLN A 127 -28.99 1.40 17.98
C GLN A 127 -28.23 2.60 17.43
N SER A 128 -28.96 3.60 16.94
CA SER A 128 -28.40 4.83 16.39
C SER A 128 -28.60 6.00 17.34
N SER A 129 -27.58 6.84 17.50
CA SER A 129 -27.71 8.13 18.16
C SER A 129 -28.54 9.10 17.30
N GLU A 130 -28.97 10.20 17.93
CA GLU A 130 -29.43 11.38 17.20
C GLU A 130 -28.36 11.88 16.23
N SER A 131 -28.82 12.49 15.13
CA SER A 131 -27.95 13.15 14.17
C SER A 131 -27.38 14.42 14.79
N ARG A 132 -26.06 14.57 14.75
CA ARG A 132 -25.36 15.75 15.28
C ARG A 132 -24.58 16.45 14.17
N PRO A 133 -24.62 17.79 14.11
CA PRO A 133 -23.74 18.53 13.21
C PRO A 133 -22.28 18.34 13.64
N LEU A 134 -21.39 18.34 12.65
CA LEU A 134 -19.95 18.26 12.80
C LEU A 134 -19.32 19.54 12.23
N PRO A 135 -19.21 20.63 13.03
CA PRO A 135 -18.66 21.91 12.56
C PRO A 135 -17.25 21.78 12.00
N GLN A 136 -16.45 20.86 12.55
CA GLN A 136 -15.14 20.50 12.04
C GLN A 136 -15.05 18.97 11.89
N ALA A 137 -15.67 18.46 10.82
CA ALA A 137 -15.72 17.03 10.55
C ALA A 137 -14.35 16.44 10.15
N GLY A 138 -13.39 17.28 9.76
CA GLY A 138 -12.16 16.83 9.12
C GLY A 138 -12.46 16.10 7.81
N LEU A 139 -11.69 15.06 7.53
CA LEU A 139 -11.90 14.17 6.39
C LEU A 139 -12.57 12.86 6.86
N PRO A 140 -13.64 12.38 6.19
CA PRO A 140 -14.30 11.14 6.59
C PRO A 140 -13.40 9.91 6.37
N GLN A 141 -13.25 9.08 7.40
CA GLN A 141 -12.48 7.83 7.33
C GLN A 141 -13.30 6.77 6.57
N GLY A 142 -12.78 6.28 5.44
CA GLY A 142 -13.50 5.35 4.56
C GLY A 142 -14.02 5.99 3.26
N SER A 143 -13.85 7.31 3.10
CA SER A 143 -13.96 7.96 1.80
C SER A 143 -12.78 7.59 0.90
N PRO A 144 -13.02 7.26 -0.39
CA PRO A 144 -11.95 7.08 -1.37
C PRO A 144 -11.21 8.39 -1.71
N LEU A 145 -11.81 9.56 -1.45
CA LEU A 145 -11.21 10.85 -1.73
C LEU A 145 -10.35 11.39 -0.57
N SER A 146 -10.73 11.12 0.68
CA SER A 146 -10.01 11.59 1.88
C SER A 146 -8.49 11.35 1.81
N PRO A 147 -7.96 10.18 1.39
CA PRO A 147 -6.52 9.97 1.29
C PRO A 147 -5.83 10.99 0.38
N MET A 148 -6.41 11.28 -0.81
CA MET A 148 -5.85 12.24 -1.76
C MET A 148 -5.85 13.66 -1.20
N LEU A 149 -6.93 14.07 -0.53
CA LEU A 149 -7.02 15.38 0.10
C LEU A 149 -6.01 15.54 1.24
N PHE A 150 -5.83 14.48 2.03
CA PHE A 150 -4.82 14.48 3.09
C PHE A 150 -3.40 14.70 2.55
N LEU A 151 -3.11 14.26 1.31
CA LEU A 151 -1.81 14.51 0.71
C LEU A 151 -1.57 15.98 0.38
N PHE A 152 -2.60 16.73 -0.04
CA PHE A 152 -2.48 18.17 -0.19
C PHE A 152 -2.32 18.86 1.15
N PHE A 153 -3.02 18.37 2.17
CA PHE A 153 -2.90 18.89 3.52
C PHE A 153 -1.47 18.73 4.06
N ASN A 154 -0.84 17.55 3.96
CA ASN A 154 0.50 17.35 4.53
C ASN A 154 1.65 17.82 3.63
N ALA A 155 1.40 18.22 2.38
CA ALA A 155 2.43 18.43 1.38
C ALA A 155 3.56 19.38 1.82
N ASP A 156 3.24 20.49 2.48
CA ASP A 156 4.23 21.51 2.88
C ASP A 156 5.18 21.02 3.98
N LEU A 157 4.73 20.08 4.82
CA LEU A 157 5.58 19.43 5.82
C LEU A 157 6.67 18.61 5.13
N VAL A 158 6.25 17.84 4.14
CA VAL A 158 7.07 16.84 3.46
C VAL A 158 7.98 17.48 2.40
N GLN A 159 7.62 18.64 1.87
CA GLN A 159 8.38 19.33 0.83
C GLN A 159 9.79 19.73 1.31
N THR A 160 10.74 18.83 1.08
CA THR A 160 12.15 18.92 1.43
C THR A 160 12.92 18.13 0.38
N GLN A 161 13.96 18.72 -0.20
CA GLN A 161 14.82 18.02 -1.14
C GLN A 161 15.56 16.88 -0.42
N ILE A 162 15.63 15.71 -1.05
CA ILE A 162 16.46 14.60 -0.58
C ILE A 162 17.82 14.74 -1.25
N ASP A 163 18.86 14.84 -0.44
CA ASP A 163 20.25 14.91 -0.88
C ASP A 163 21.18 14.11 0.05
N ARG A 164 22.50 14.29 -0.07
CA ARG A 164 23.49 13.59 0.77
C ARG A 164 23.48 14.02 2.24
N ASN A 165 22.96 15.21 2.55
CA ASN A 165 22.94 15.80 3.89
C ASN A 165 21.67 15.44 4.65
N GLY A 166 20.58 15.09 3.96
CA GLY A 166 19.34 14.73 4.61
C GLY A 166 18.15 14.64 3.67
N GLY A 167 16.98 14.55 4.27
CA GLY A 167 15.73 14.49 3.54
C GLY A 167 14.54 14.24 4.44
N ALA A 168 13.38 14.14 3.82
CA ALA A 168 12.15 13.72 4.48
C ALA A 168 11.35 12.81 3.57
N ILE A 169 10.51 11.96 4.15
CA ILE A 169 9.47 11.21 3.48
C ILE A 169 8.18 11.30 4.30
N ALA A 170 7.06 11.03 3.63
CA ALA A 170 5.83 10.71 4.35
C ALA A 170 5.12 9.51 3.73
N PHE A 171 4.33 8.85 4.55
CA PHE A 171 3.36 7.85 4.13
C PHE A 171 2.03 8.15 4.81
N VAL A 172 1.21 8.96 4.16
CA VAL A 172 -0.02 9.49 4.76
C VAL A 172 0.35 10.26 6.05
N ASP A 173 0.00 9.74 7.23
CA ASP A 173 0.18 10.34 8.54
C ASP A 173 1.57 10.12 9.16
N ASP A 174 2.29 9.08 8.72
CA ASP A 174 3.66 8.83 9.13
C ASP A 174 4.61 9.84 8.43
N TYR A 175 5.24 10.73 9.19
CA TYR A 175 6.26 11.66 8.70
C TYR A 175 7.63 11.28 9.27
N THR A 176 8.63 11.17 8.39
CA THR A 176 9.99 10.80 8.80
C THR A 176 11.00 11.71 8.11
N ALA A 177 11.91 12.30 8.87
CA ALA A 177 12.95 13.18 8.35
C ALA A 177 14.29 12.90 9.01
N TRP A 178 15.37 13.18 8.29
CA TRP A 178 16.71 12.84 8.73
C TRP A 178 17.76 13.85 8.25
N VAL A 179 18.87 13.87 8.98
CA VAL A 179 20.09 14.59 8.61
C VAL A 179 21.30 13.66 8.74
N SER A 180 22.38 14.01 8.07
CA SER A 180 23.61 13.23 8.00
C SER A 180 24.82 14.12 8.26
N GLY A 181 25.75 13.62 9.06
CA GLY A 181 26.89 14.39 9.55
C GLY A 181 27.93 13.50 10.24
N PRO A 182 29.12 14.03 10.56
CA PRO A 182 30.21 13.22 11.10
C PRO A 182 29.85 12.46 12.39
N THR A 183 29.05 13.08 13.26
CA THR A 183 28.60 12.55 14.55
C THR A 183 27.13 12.91 14.84
N ALA A 184 26.48 12.16 15.75
CA ALA A 184 25.15 12.50 16.24
C ALA A 184 25.09 13.91 16.86
N GLN A 185 26.14 14.34 17.58
CA GLN A 185 26.23 15.70 18.12
C GLN A 185 26.21 16.76 17.02
N SER A 186 26.97 16.57 15.93
CA SER A 186 26.96 17.51 14.80
C SER A 186 25.59 17.59 14.12
N ASN A 187 24.82 16.50 14.16
CA ASN A 187 23.48 16.42 13.59
C ASN A 187 22.40 17.08 14.47
N ARG A 188 22.70 17.37 15.75
CA ARG A 188 21.73 17.84 16.74
C ARG A 188 20.98 19.09 16.28
N ARG A 189 21.71 20.09 15.75
CA ARG A 189 21.11 21.31 15.19
C ARG A 189 20.20 21.02 14.00
N GLY A 190 20.57 20.07 13.14
CA GLY A 190 19.75 19.66 11.99
C GLY A 190 18.45 18.97 12.40
N ILE A 191 18.51 18.09 13.41
CA ILE A 191 17.31 17.46 13.98
C ILE A 191 16.43 18.50 14.66
N GLN A 192 17.00 19.44 15.41
CA GLN A 192 16.23 20.52 16.03
C GLN A 192 15.52 21.36 14.98
N ALA A 193 16.19 21.73 13.88
CA ALA A 193 15.55 22.47 12.78
C ALA A 193 14.39 21.69 12.13
N ILE A 194 14.49 20.35 12.03
CA ILE A 194 13.39 19.51 11.55
C ILE A 194 12.22 19.53 12.54
N ILE A 195 12.50 19.42 13.84
CA ILE A 195 11.48 19.49 14.91
C ILE A 195 10.79 20.85 14.86
N ASP A 196 11.54 21.94 14.80
CA ASP A 196 11.01 23.30 14.76
C ASP A 196 10.14 23.52 13.51
N LYS A 197 10.56 23.01 12.34
CA LYS A 197 9.76 23.03 11.11
C LYS A 197 8.44 22.24 11.28
N ALA A 198 8.50 21.07 11.91
CA ALA A 198 7.32 20.24 12.14
C ALA A 198 6.34 20.94 13.09
N LEU A 199 6.83 21.47 14.22
CA LEU A 199 6.01 22.20 15.19
C LEU A 199 5.42 23.49 14.59
N ASP A 200 6.17 24.18 13.73
CA ASP A 200 5.65 25.33 13.01
C ASP A 200 4.52 24.95 12.03
N TRP A 201 4.69 23.84 11.29
CA TRP A 201 3.63 23.30 10.44
C TRP A 201 2.41 22.86 11.27
N GLU A 202 2.61 22.27 12.45
CA GLU A 202 1.56 21.90 13.40
C GLU A 202 0.71 23.14 13.76
N ARG A 203 1.36 24.21 14.23
CA ARG A 203 0.70 25.48 14.58
C ARG A 203 -0.08 26.10 13.43
N ARG A 204 0.48 26.09 12.22
CA ARG A 204 -0.17 26.70 11.03
C ARG A 204 -1.31 25.87 10.45
N SER A 205 -1.25 24.54 10.60
CA SER A 205 -2.21 23.61 10.02
C SER A 205 -3.41 23.31 10.91
N GLY A 206 -3.26 23.46 12.22
CA GLY A 206 -4.26 23.04 13.21
C GLY A 206 -4.24 21.53 13.51
N ALA A 207 -3.35 20.77 12.86
CA ALA A 207 -3.11 19.38 13.21
C ALA A 207 -2.25 19.28 14.49
N THR A 208 -2.10 18.07 15.04
CA THR A 208 -1.29 17.84 16.26
C THR A 208 -0.44 16.59 16.09
N PHE A 209 0.84 16.64 16.51
CA PHE A 209 1.67 15.43 16.59
C PHE A 209 1.49 14.70 17.92
N GLU A 210 1.55 13.37 17.91
CA GLU A 210 1.62 12.55 19.12
C GLU A 210 3.08 12.53 19.64
N ALA A 211 3.36 13.39 20.63
CA ALA A 211 4.71 13.53 21.23
C ALA A 211 5.24 12.18 21.75
N GLU A 212 4.41 11.41 22.47
CA GLU A 212 4.75 10.07 22.99
C GLU A 212 5.22 9.08 21.91
N LYS A 213 4.70 9.21 20.68
CA LYS A 213 5.04 8.36 19.53
C LYS A 213 6.22 8.89 18.73
N THR A 214 6.64 10.12 18.99
CA THR A 214 7.81 10.69 18.34
C THR A 214 9.05 9.90 18.75
N ALA A 215 9.88 9.55 17.77
CA ALA A 215 11.05 8.72 17.99
C ALA A 215 12.26 9.29 17.26
N ILE A 216 13.39 9.37 17.97
CA ILE A 216 14.67 9.78 17.42
C ILE A 216 15.61 8.57 17.46
N ILE A 217 16.41 8.38 16.42
CA ILE A 217 17.42 7.32 16.35
C ILE A 217 18.66 7.80 15.59
N HIS A 218 19.83 7.28 15.98
CA HIS A 218 21.09 7.50 15.30
C HIS A 218 21.56 6.20 14.64
N PHE A 219 21.57 6.15 13.30
CA PHE A 219 22.07 5.01 12.55
C PHE A 219 23.57 5.13 12.30
N THR A 220 24.36 4.25 12.90
CA THR A 220 25.82 4.22 12.72
C THR A 220 26.41 2.84 12.97
N ARG A 221 27.49 2.53 12.24
CA ARG A 221 28.34 1.36 12.47
C ARG A 221 29.62 1.69 13.26
N TYR A 222 29.80 2.95 13.63
CA TYR A 222 30.99 3.47 14.30
C TYR A 222 30.66 3.81 15.76
N THR A 223 31.34 3.16 16.68
CA THR A 223 31.25 3.41 18.12
C THR A 223 31.75 4.82 18.46
N GLY A 224 31.21 5.42 19.54
CA GLY A 224 31.62 6.75 20.01
C GLY A 224 31.13 7.94 19.17
N ARG A 225 30.24 7.71 18.20
CA ARG A 225 29.63 8.78 17.37
C ARG A 225 28.14 8.98 17.61
N VAL A 226 27.62 8.31 18.63
CA VAL A 226 26.23 8.41 19.08
C VAL A 226 26.19 9.45 20.19
N ASP A 227 25.07 10.15 20.26
CA ASP A 227 24.73 11.08 21.33
C ASP A 227 23.45 10.52 22.00
N SER A 228 23.40 10.60 23.32
CA SER A 228 22.24 10.19 24.12
C SER A 228 21.48 11.38 24.71
N GLU A 229 21.94 12.62 24.47
CA GLU A 229 21.28 13.81 24.97
C GLU A 229 19.85 13.93 24.41
N PRO A 230 18.84 14.08 25.28
CA PRO A 230 17.45 14.17 24.84
C PRO A 230 17.19 15.47 24.07
N PHE A 231 16.22 15.42 23.16
CA PHE A 231 15.67 16.59 22.48
C PHE A 231 14.42 17.07 23.22
N THR A 232 14.17 18.36 23.23
CA THR A 232 12.94 18.92 23.82
C THR A 232 11.90 19.10 22.73
N ILE A 233 10.78 18.37 22.82
CA ILE A 233 9.66 18.44 21.87
C ILE A 233 8.40 18.74 22.68
N LYS A 234 7.80 19.92 22.47
CA LYS A 234 6.59 20.37 23.20
C LYS A 234 6.75 20.31 24.73
N GLY A 235 7.96 20.59 25.23
CA GLY A 235 8.28 20.54 26.66
C GLY A 235 8.64 19.14 27.18
N GLU A 236 8.42 18.08 26.40
CA GLU A 236 8.81 16.72 26.75
C GLU A 236 10.23 16.40 26.30
N LYS A 237 10.97 15.63 27.11
CA LYS A 237 12.31 15.15 26.78
C LYS A 237 12.21 13.82 26.01
N VAL A 238 12.63 13.84 24.75
CA VAL A 238 12.67 12.67 23.86
C VAL A 238 14.11 12.22 23.68
N SER A 239 14.48 11.13 24.35
CA SER A 239 15.81 10.52 24.21
C SER A 239 15.93 9.69 22.92
N PRO A 240 17.10 9.69 22.25
CA PRO A 240 17.37 8.77 21.15
C PRO A 240 17.20 7.31 21.56
N LYS A 241 16.56 6.51 20.71
CA LYS A 241 16.30 5.08 20.90
C LYS A 241 17.26 4.24 20.08
N ASP A 242 17.54 3.02 20.55
CA ASP A 242 18.33 2.04 19.77
C ASP A 242 17.55 1.38 18.64
N GLN A 243 16.22 1.48 18.68
CA GLN A 243 15.32 0.91 17.68
C GLN A 243 14.09 1.79 17.47
N VAL A 244 13.64 1.89 16.22
CA VAL A 244 12.44 2.63 15.83
C VAL A 244 11.61 1.78 14.86
N LYS A 245 10.29 1.91 14.93
CA LYS A 245 9.38 1.33 13.93
C LYS A 245 9.08 2.38 12.89
N VAL A 246 9.47 2.13 11.64
CA VAL A 246 9.19 3.01 10.49
C VAL A 246 8.41 2.19 9.47
N LEU A 247 7.22 2.65 9.09
CA LEU A 247 6.37 2.01 8.07
C LEU A 247 6.20 0.50 8.26
N GLY A 248 5.99 0.07 9.51
CA GLY A 248 5.81 -1.33 9.86
C GLY A 248 7.09 -2.15 10.09
N VAL A 249 8.27 -1.63 9.76
CA VAL A 249 9.56 -2.32 9.95
C VAL A 249 10.28 -1.79 11.19
N VAL A 250 10.75 -2.69 12.04
CA VAL A 250 11.57 -2.31 13.21
C VAL A 250 13.05 -2.23 12.80
N MET A 251 13.60 -1.03 12.83
CA MET A 251 14.99 -0.74 12.44
C MET A 251 15.81 -0.45 13.69
N ASP A 252 16.83 -1.27 13.97
CA ASP A 252 17.83 -0.95 14.99
C ASP A 252 18.92 -0.02 14.44
N SER A 253 19.64 0.66 15.33
CA SER A 253 20.70 1.64 15.00
C SER A 253 21.80 1.10 14.07
N ARG A 254 21.97 -0.23 14.00
CA ARG A 254 22.94 -0.92 13.15
C ARG A 254 22.29 -1.68 11.99
N LEU A 255 20.97 -1.65 11.83
CA LEU A 255 20.23 -2.39 10.79
C LEU A 255 20.52 -3.90 10.79
N HIS A 256 20.50 -4.54 11.97
CA HIS A 256 20.55 -5.99 12.12
C HIS A 256 19.17 -6.67 12.02
N TYR A 257 18.08 -5.93 12.24
CA TYR A 257 16.69 -6.37 12.14
C TYR A 257 16.30 -7.56 13.02
N LYS A 258 17.06 -7.85 14.09
CA LYS A 258 16.80 -9.00 14.98
C LYS A 258 15.38 -8.96 15.57
N GLN A 259 15.00 -7.80 16.13
CA GLN A 259 13.67 -7.64 16.74
C GLN A 259 12.55 -7.68 15.68
N HIS A 260 12.79 -7.14 14.48
CA HIS A 260 11.84 -7.21 13.37
C HIS A 260 11.55 -8.65 12.96
N MET A 261 12.62 -9.43 12.71
CA MET A 261 12.50 -10.83 12.33
C MET A 261 11.82 -11.67 13.41
N ALA A 262 12.15 -11.44 14.69
CA ALA A 262 11.48 -12.12 15.80
C ALA A 262 9.98 -11.81 15.83
N ARG A 263 9.58 -10.54 15.71
CA ARG A 263 8.17 -10.13 15.67
C ARG A 263 7.43 -10.71 14.46
N ALA A 264 8.05 -10.70 13.29
CA ALA A 264 7.49 -11.28 12.07
C ALA A 264 7.29 -12.80 12.22
N ALA A 265 8.28 -13.50 12.80
CA ALA A 265 8.19 -14.93 13.07
C ALA A 265 7.10 -15.26 14.11
N THR A 266 6.99 -14.51 15.20
CA THR A 266 5.93 -14.72 16.21
C THR A 266 4.54 -14.55 15.59
N ARG A 267 4.28 -13.43 14.92
CA ARG A 267 2.97 -13.17 14.30
C ARG A 267 2.67 -14.15 13.16
N GLY A 268 3.69 -14.52 12.38
CA GLY A 268 3.56 -15.52 11.34
C GLY A 268 3.23 -16.90 11.91
N LEU A 269 3.85 -17.26 13.05
CA LEU A 269 3.57 -18.53 13.73
C LEU A 269 2.16 -18.56 14.31
N GLU A 270 1.69 -17.47 14.92
CA GLU A 270 0.30 -17.32 15.36
C GLU A 270 -0.65 -17.55 14.19
N ALA A 271 -0.48 -16.84 13.07
CA ALA A 271 -1.31 -17.01 11.88
C ALA A 271 -1.25 -18.45 11.30
N ALA A 272 -0.08 -19.08 11.32
CA ALA A 272 0.10 -20.46 10.86
C ALA A 272 -0.57 -21.48 11.80
N MET A 273 -0.58 -21.22 13.11
CA MET A 273 -1.29 -22.04 14.09
C MET A 273 -2.80 -21.91 13.91
N GLU A 274 -3.33 -20.70 13.75
CA GLU A 274 -4.75 -20.49 13.44
C GLU A 274 -5.16 -21.21 12.16
N LEU A 275 -4.33 -21.14 11.11
CA LEU A 275 -4.56 -21.89 9.88
C LEU A 275 -4.59 -23.42 10.14
N LYS A 276 -3.71 -23.92 11.00
CA LYS A 276 -3.66 -25.34 11.37
C LYS A 276 -4.88 -25.80 12.17
N HIS A 277 -5.54 -24.90 12.91
CA HIS A 277 -6.76 -25.21 13.66
C HIS A 277 -7.99 -25.38 12.75
N LEU A 278 -7.95 -24.86 11.52
CA LEU A 278 -9.02 -25.03 10.54
C LEU A 278 -8.97 -26.46 9.97
N LYS A 279 -9.81 -27.35 10.50
CA LYS A 279 -9.93 -28.74 10.05
C LYS A 279 -10.93 -28.89 8.90
N GLY A 280 -10.76 -29.95 8.11
CA GLY A 280 -11.73 -30.35 7.06
C GLY A 280 -11.65 -29.54 5.76
N MET A 281 -10.68 -28.64 5.63
CA MET A 281 -10.46 -27.87 4.41
C MET A 281 -9.65 -28.64 3.37
N ALA A 282 -9.98 -28.44 2.08
CA ALA A 282 -9.17 -28.97 0.99
C ALA A 282 -7.76 -28.34 0.99
N PRO A 283 -6.68 -29.11 0.70
CA PRO A 283 -5.31 -28.60 0.68
C PRO A 283 -5.11 -27.36 -0.22
N SER A 284 -5.83 -27.29 -1.35
CA SER A 284 -5.80 -26.12 -2.25
C SER A 284 -6.27 -24.84 -1.55
N THR A 285 -7.34 -24.93 -0.77
CA THR A 285 -7.91 -23.79 -0.03
C THR A 285 -7.01 -23.41 1.13
N THR A 286 -6.48 -24.39 1.87
CA THR A 286 -5.52 -24.13 2.97
C THR A 286 -4.24 -23.49 2.44
N ARG A 287 -3.74 -23.92 1.27
CA ARG A 287 -2.61 -23.30 0.58
C ARG A 287 -2.89 -21.86 0.17
N GLN A 288 -4.10 -21.59 -0.33
CA GLN A 288 -4.52 -20.23 -0.66
C GLN A 288 -4.54 -19.34 0.59
N LEU A 289 -5.10 -19.84 1.70
CA LEU A 289 -5.09 -19.14 3.00
C LEU A 289 -3.67 -18.92 3.53
N PHE A 290 -2.78 -19.90 3.43
CA PHE A 290 -1.36 -19.73 3.78
C PHE A 290 -0.73 -18.58 2.98
N THR A 291 -0.94 -18.59 1.67
CA THR A 291 -0.37 -17.59 0.74
C THR A 291 -0.95 -16.19 0.99
N ALA A 292 -2.23 -16.10 1.39
CA ALA A 292 -2.92 -14.84 1.61
C ALA A 292 -2.74 -14.25 3.02
N MET A 293 -2.60 -15.09 4.05
CA MET A 293 -2.65 -14.65 5.46
C MET A 293 -1.35 -14.90 6.24
N VAL A 294 -0.62 -15.97 5.95
CA VAL A 294 0.59 -16.34 6.72
C VAL A 294 1.84 -15.77 6.06
N ALA A 295 2.06 -16.09 4.78
CA ALA A 295 3.25 -15.66 4.06
C ALA A 295 3.44 -14.13 4.06
N PRO A 296 2.41 -13.28 3.84
CA PRO A 296 2.59 -11.84 3.78
C PRO A 296 3.02 -11.21 5.11
N VAL A 297 2.64 -11.81 6.25
CA VAL A 297 3.03 -11.32 7.59
C VAL A 297 4.54 -11.40 7.77
N VAL A 298 5.15 -12.48 7.27
CA VAL A 298 6.58 -12.73 7.34
C VAL A 298 7.32 -12.00 6.22
N ASP A 299 6.77 -11.99 5.00
CA ASP A 299 7.44 -11.49 3.80
C ASP A 299 7.41 -9.96 3.68
N TYR A 300 6.65 -9.26 4.52
CA TYR A 300 6.51 -7.81 4.46
C TYR A 300 7.88 -7.10 4.51
N ALA A 301 8.13 -6.24 3.51
CA ALA A 301 9.35 -5.47 3.34
C ALA A 301 10.65 -6.30 3.34
N SER A 302 10.60 -7.58 2.92
CA SER A 302 11.78 -8.47 2.91
C SER A 302 12.96 -7.90 2.15
N ASN A 303 12.73 -7.09 1.12
CA ASN A 303 13.80 -6.41 0.37
C ASN A 303 14.68 -5.50 1.24
N VAL A 304 14.14 -5.02 2.37
CA VAL A 304 14.84 -4.14 3.31
C VAL A 304 15.68 -4.97 4.29
N TRP A 305 15.14 -6.05 4.86
CA TRP A 305 15.77 -6.73 6.00
C TRP A 305 16.35 -8.12 5.70
N MET A 306 16.02 -8.75 4.56
CA MET A 306 16.46 -10.13 4.26
C MET A 306 17.98 -10.29 4.23
N HIS A 307 18.73 -9.24 3.89
CA HIS A 307 20.19 -9.24 3.88
C HIS A 307 20.82 -9.51 5.26
N ALA A 308 20.08 -9.25 6.33
CA ALA A 308 20.47 -9.47 7.72
C ALA A 308 20.00 -10.83 8.25
N CYS A 309 19.22 -11.57 7.46
CA CYS A 309 18.77 -12.92 7.77
C CYS A 309 19.96 -13.90 7.67
N LYS A 310 20.62 -14.14 8.81
CA LYS A 310 21.65 -15.17 8.96
C LYS A 310 21.03 -16.51 9.37
N THR A 311 21.75 -17.61 9.19
CA THR A 311 21.28 -18.99 9.46
C THR A 311 20.54 -19.14 10.82
N ALA A 312 21.09 -18.59 11.91
CA ALA A 312 20.48 -18.67 13.23
C ALA A 312 19.16 -17.88 13.35
N SER A 313 19.06 -16.69 12.78
CA SER A 313 17.84 -15.88 12.79
C SER A 313 16.80 -16.38 11.79
N ALA A 314 17.24 -17.04 10.72
CA ALA A 314 16.38 -17.63 9.70
C ALA A 314 15.56 -18.81 10.24
N TYR A 315 16.06 -19.53 11.26
CA TYR A 315 15.37 -20.69 11.84
C TYR A 315 13.95 -20.38 12.31
N ALA A 316 13.73 -19.24 12.98
CA ALA A 316 12.40 -18.85 13.46
C ALA A 316 11.43 -18.60 12.30
N ILE A 317 11.92 -18.05 11.20
CA ILE A 317 11.15 -17.79 9.97
C ILE A 317 10.84 -19.13 9.27
N TYR A 318 11.83 -20.02 9.14
CA TYR A 318 11.64 -21.37 8.59
C TYR A 318 10.65 -22.20 9.41
N ARG A 319 10.56 -21.98 10.72
CA ARG A 319 9.56 -22.63 11.56
C ARG A 319 8.13 -22.24 11.17
N VAL A 320 7.87 -20.97 10.87
CA VAL A 320 6.54 -20.50 10.39
C VAL A 320 6.17 -21.22 9.11
N GLN A 321 7.11 -21.27 8.16
CA GLN A 321 6.96 -21.95 6.88
C GLN A 321 6.64 -23.44 7.06
N ARG A 322 7.40 -24.14 7.91
CA ARG A 322 7.16 -25.56 8.19
C ARG A 322 5.77 -25.79 8.77
N VAL A 323 5.35 -25.00 9.76
CA VAL A 323 4.03 -25.14 10.38
C VAL A 323 2.92 -24.86 9.37
N GLY A 324 3.08 -23.85 8.52
CA GLY A 324 2.15 -23.56 7.45
C GLY A 324 2.06 -24.68 6.41
N ALA A 325 3.20 -25.22 5.97
CA ALA A 325 3.24 -26.36 5.06
C ALA A 325 2.53 -27.59 5.66
N GLN A 326 2.83 -27.92 6.92
CA GLN A 326 2.17 -29.00 7.66
C GLN A 326 0.66 -28.79 7.78
N ALA A 327 0.18 -27.55 7.93
CA ALA A 327 -1.23 -27.24 7.94
C ALA A 327 -1.89 -27.52 6.57
N VAL A 328 -1.20 -27.21 5.47
CA VAL A 328 -1.70 -27.46 4.09
C VAL A 328 -1.88 -28.95 3.81
N ILE A 329 -0.88 -29.77 4.16
CA ILE A 329 -0.91 -31.22 3.86
C ILE A 329 -1.53 -32.07 4.96
N GLY A 330 -1.82 -31.50 6.13
CA GLY A 330 -2.38 -32.22 7.28
C GLY A 330 -1.40 -33.24 7.89
N SER A 331 -0.09 -33.01 7.81
CA SER A 331 0.93 -33.99 8.21
C SER A 331 1.33 -33.92 9.69
N PHE A 332 2.04 -34.96 10.15
CA PHE A 332 2.72 -34.97 11.44
C PHE A 332 3.77 -33.86 11.57
N THR A 333 4.08 -33.49 12.81
CA THR A 333 5.06 -32.44 13.15
C THR A 333 6.50 -32.83 12.82
N SER A 334 6.78 -34.13 12.65
CA SER A 334 8.09 -34.71 12.35
C SER A 334 8.50 -34.63 10.89
N VAL A 335 7.59 -34.30 9.97
CA VAL A 335 7.90 -34.22 8.53
C VAL A 335 8.98 -33.18 8.27
N ALA A 336 9.99 -33.56 7.50
CA ALA A 336 11.08 -32.69 7.09
C ALA A 336 10.54 -31.47 6.31
N THR A 337 11.06 -30.28 6.60
CA THR A 337 10.54 -29.01 6.04
C THR A 337 10.48 -29.03 4.51
N GLY A 338 11.55 -29.46 3.83
CA GLY A 338 11.58 -29.48 2.37
C GLY A 338 10.55 -30.42 1.74
N VAL A 339 10.27 -31.57 2.39
CA VAL A 339 9.22 -32.49 1.96
C VAL A 339 7.84 -31.85 2.17
N ALA A 340 7.61 -31.25 3.34
CA ALA A 340 6.35 -30.57 3.62
C ALA A 340 6.09 -29.42 2.64
N GLU A 341 7.11 -28.62 2.30
CA GLU A 341 7.00 -27.54 1.32
C GLU A 341 6.67 -28.03 -0.08
N ALA A 342 7.35 -29.10 -0.52
CA ALA A 342 7.13 -29.71 -1.84
C ALA A 342 5.71 -30.27 -1.97
N GLU A 343 5.28 -31.08 -1.01
CA GLU A 343 3.93 -31.67 -0.99
C GLU A 343 2.83 -30.60 -0.84
N ALA A 344 3.09 -29.56 -0.04
CA ALA A 344 2.18 -28.42 0.08
C ALA A 344 2.13 -27.57 -1.20
N HIS A 345 3.05 -27.77 -2.16
CA HIS A 345 3.21 -26.95 -3.34
C HIS A 345 3.31 -25.45 -3.00
N ILE A 346 4.16 -25.13 -2.01
CA ILE A 346 4.46 -23.75 -1.62
C ILE A 346 5.92 -23.42 -1.95
N ALA A 347 6.15 -22.21 -2.45
CA ALA A 347 7.52 -21.73 -2.67
C ALA A 347 8.26 -21.57 -1.34
N THR A 348 9.55 -21.90 -1.33
CA THR A 348 10.42 -21.70 -0.17
C THR A 348 10.49 -20.22 0.20
N ILE A 349 10.83 -19.92 1.46
CA ILE A 349 11.03 -18.53 1.91
C ILE A 349 12.04 -17.79 1.04
N HIS A 350 13.14 -18.46 0.68
CA HIS A 350 14.19 -17.87 -0.14
C HIS A 350 13.66 -17.47 -1.52
N GLU A 351 12.92 -18.35 -2.19
CA GLU A 351 12.31 -18.05 -3.50
C GLU A 351 11.28 -16.92 -3.40
N ARG A 352 10.46 -16.89 -2.35
CA ARG A 352 9.50 -15.80 -2.16
C ARG A 352 10.20 -14.45 -1.96
N PHE A 353 11.24 -14.40 -1.14
CA PHE A 353 12.02 -13.18 -0.95
C PHE A 353 12.70 -12.72 -2.23
N TRP A 354 13.33 -13.64 -2.98
CA TRP A 354 13.97 -13.29 -4.25
C TRP A 354 12.99 -12.94 -5.36
N ARG A 355 11.78 -13.50 -5.36
CA ARG A 355 10.69 -13.07 -6.23
C ARG A 355 10.29 -11.62 -5.95
N ARG A 356 10.18 -11.25 -4.67
CA ARG A 356 9.92 -9.86 -4.26
C ARG A 356 11.08 -8.92 -4.60
N ALA A 357 12.32 -9.39 -4.49
CA ALA A 357 13.51 -8.63 -4.87
C ALA A 357 13.60 -8.38 -6.37
N SER A 358 13.34 -9.41 -7.17
CA SER A 358 13.30 -9.31 -8.63
C SER A 358 12.19 -8.37 -9.07
N LYS A 359 11.01 -8.47 -8.44
CA LYS A 359 9.90 -7.54 -8.69
C LYS A 359 10.27 -6.10 -8.33
N LEU A 360 10.86 -5.85 -7.15
CA LEU A 360 11.33 -4.52 -6.76
C LEU A 360 12.34 -3.98 -7.79
N TRP A 361 13.28 -4.81 -8.24
CA TRP A 361 14.26 -4.42 -9.24
C TRP A 361 13.62 -3.98 -10.55
N VAL A 362 12.68 -4.77 -11.09
CA VAL A 362 11.90 -4.42 -12.29
C VAL A 362 11.10 -3.15 -12.06
N ASP A 363 10.36 -3.07 -10.95
CA ASP A 363 9.52 -1.92 -10.61
C ASP A 363 10.38 -0.64 -10.58
N ILE A 364 11.54 -0.63 -9.91
CA ILE A 364 12.41 0.56 -9.86
C ILE A 364 12.89 0.97 -11.27
N HIS A 365 13.08 0.03 -12.20
CA HIS A 365 13.46 0.36 -13.58
C HIS A 365 12.34 0.98 -14.40
N THR A 366 11.10 0.66 -14.07
CA THR A 366 9.89 1.11 -14.78
C THR A 366 9.26 2.35 -14.14
N LEU A 367 9.71 2.77 -12.95
CA LEU A 367 9.30 4.03 -12.32
C LEU A 367 9.67 5.27 -13.15
N ARG A 368 8.81 6.29 -13.08
CA ARG A 368 9.05 7.63 -13.61
C ARG A 368 10.34 8.24 -13.04
N ARG A 369 11.04 9.04 -13.84
CA ARG A 369 12.30 9.72 -13.44
C ARG A 369 12.14 10.68 -12.25
N THR A 370 10.92 11.17 -12.01
CA THR A 370 10.58 12.03 -10.87
C THR A 370 10.48 11.27 -9.55
N ASN A 371 10.36 9.94 -9.56
CA ASN A 371 10.33 9.14 -8.34
C ASN A 371 11.74 9.06 -7.73
N PRO A 372 11.93 9.41 -6.43
CA PRO A 372 13.26 9.44 -5.82
C PRO A 372 13.94 8.07 -5.77
N VAL A 373 13.18 6.97 -5.75
CA VAL A 373 13.74 5.61 -5.76
C VAL A 373 14.36 5.27 -7.12
N ARG A 374 13.84 5.83 -8.22
CA ARG A 374 14.45 5.69 -9.56
C ARG A 374 15.87 6.26 -9.59
N ASN A 375 16.12 7.33 -8.85
CA ASN A 375 17.42 8.00 -8.79
C ASN A 375 18.49 7.15 -8.08
N LEU A 376 18.09 6.21 -7.22
CA LEU A 376 19.02 5.29 -6.55
C LEU A 376 19.84 4.47 -7.55
N LEU A 377 19.27 4.15 -8.72
CA LEU A 377 19.95 3.38 -9.75
C LEU A 377 21.20 4.08 -10.32
N ARG A 378 21.24 5.41 -10.31
CA ARG A 378 22.42 6.18 -10.73
C ARG A 378 23.58 6.05 -9.74
N GLY A 379 23.28 5.77 -8.48
CA GLY A 379 24.23 5.71 -7.37
C GLY A 379 24.80 4.32 -7.08
N ILE A 380 24.38 3.28 -7.82
CA ILE A 380 24.82 1.91 -7.59
C ILE A 380 26.25 1.69 -8.11
N LYS A 381 27.24 2.25 -7.40
CA LYS A 381 28.68 2.00 -7.65
C LYS A 381 29.14 0.70 -6.98
N ALA A 382 30.23 0.13 -7.49
CA ALA A 382 30.89 -1.00 -6.87
C ALA A 382 31.58 -0.55 -5.58
N PHE A 383 31.12 -1.06 -4.43
CA PHE A 383 31.71 -0.78 -3.13
C PHE A 383 32.10 -2.10 -2.45
N ARG A 384 33.25 -2.11 -1.76
CA ARG A 384 33.72 -3.29 -1.01
C ARG A 384 33.20 -3.37 0.43
N ARG A 385 32.73 -2.25 1.00
CA ARG A 385 32.21 -2.16 2.38
C ARG A 385 30.81 -1.58 2.43
N PHE A 386 30.03 -1.98 3.44
CA PHE A 386 28.63 -1.61 3.62
C PHE A 386 27.82 -1.83 2.34
N ILE A 387 27.84 -3.06 1.81
CA ILE A 387 27.02 -3.43 0.64
C ILE A 387 25.56 -3.42 1.07
N SER A 388 24.77 -2.54 0.46
CA SER A 388 23.37 -2.36 0.79
C SER A 388 22.48 -3.42 0.14
N PRO A 389 21.25 -3.64 0.64
CA PRO A 389 20.36 -4.66 0.09
C PRO A 389 20.01 -4.42 -1.37
N LEU A 390 19.72 -3.17 -1.77
CA LEU A 390 19.45 -2.85 -3.17
C LEU A 390 20.66 -3.17 -4.05
N ARG A 391 21.89 -2.96 -3.56
CA ARG A 391 23.10 -3.34 -4.31
C ARG A 391 23.20 -4.85 -4.48
N ARG A 392 22.91 -5.65 -3.45
CA ARG A 392 22.90 -7.13 -3.56
C ARG A 392 21.87 -7.59 -4.59
N ILE A 393 20.68 -6.99 -4.57
CA ILE A 393 19.65 -7.25 -5.57
C ILE A 393 20.16 -6.87 -6.97
N ALA A 394 20.77 -5.70 -7.12
CA ALA A 394 21.34 -5.23 -8.38
C ALA A 394 22.43 -6.15 -8.95
N ASP A 395 23.25 -6.75 -8.08
CA ASP A 395 24.31 -7.67 -8.47
C ASP A 395 23.73 -9.00 -8.98
N VAL A 396 22.71 -9.54 -8.32
CA VAL A 396 22.03 -10.79 -8.74
C VAL A 396 21.16 -10.58 -9.98
N CYS A 397 20.43 -9.46 -10.05
CA CYS A 397 19.51 -9.15 -11.13
C CYS A 397 20.17 -8.41 -12.32
N ARG A 398 21.51 -8.38 -12.39
CA ARG A 398 22.26 -7.61 -13.39
C ARG A 398 21.96 -8.03 -14.83
N GLU A 399 21.76 -9.32 -15.03
CA GLU A 399 21.57 -9.96 -16.34
C GLU A 399 20.12 -9.93 -16.83
N LEU A 400 19.17 -9.44 -16.01
CA LEU A 400 17.78 -9.34 -16.45
C LEU A 400 17.66 -8.39 -17.67
N PRO A 401 17.07 -8.84 -18.79
CA PRO A 401 16.96 -8.03 -19.99
C PRO A 401 16.15 -6.76 -19.70
N ARG A 402 16.81 -5.60 -19.80
CA ARG A 402 16.17 -4.30 -19.53
C ARG A 402 15.21 -3.90 -20.65
N ASN A 403 15.50 -4.33 -21.87
CA ASN A 403 14.76 -3.95 -23.08
C ASN A 403 13.38 -4.63 -23.16
N THR A 404 13.14 -5.67 -22.36
CA THR A 404 11.85 -6.37 -22.29
C THR A 404 10.99 -5.90 -21.10
N MET A 405 11.46 -4.95 -20.29
CA MET A 405 10.72 -4.48 -19.12
C MET A 405 9.60 -3.53 -19.56
N GLU A 406 8.35 -3.90 -19.28
CA GLU A 406 7.19 -3.05 -19.56
C GLU A 406 7.12 -1.87 -18.59
N VAL A 407 7.07 -0.66 -19.13
CA VAL A 407 6.82 0.55 -18.34
C VAL A 407 5.32 0.70 -18.11
N ILE A 408 4.84 0.26 -16.95
CA ILE A 408 3.47 0.53 -16.52
C ILE A 408 3.38 2.02 -16.19
N GLN A 409 2.41 2.74 -16.75
CA GLN A 409 2.13 4.12 -16.36
C GLN A 409 1.15 4.15 -15.17
N PRO A 410 1.24 5.14 -14.25
CA PRO A 410 0.23 5.33 -13.20
C PRO A 410 -1.20 5.45 -13.75
N PHE A 411 -1.32 6.05 -14.94
CA PHE A 411 -2.56 6.18 -15.70
C PHE A 411 -2.23 5.82 -17.15
N ALA A 412 -2.82 4.72 -17.64
CA ALA A 412 -2.66 4.32 -19.05
C ALA A 412 -3.46 5.22 -19.99
N ILE A 413 -4.62 5.70 -19.53
CA ILE A 413 -5.52 6.61 -20.25
C ILE A 413 -6.02 7.66 -19.23
N ALA A 414 -6.35 8.87 -19.68
CA ALA A 414 -6.94 9.88 -18.80
C ALA A 414 -8.28 9.39 -18.20
N PRO A 415 -8.65 9.81 -16.98
CA PRO A 415 -9.86 9.30 -16.31
C PRO A 415 -11.18 9.59 -17.02
N TRP A 416 -11.22 10.60 -17.89
CA TRP A 416 -12.40 10.98 -18.68
C TRP A 416 -12.41 10.39 -20.10
N GLU A 417 -11.32 9.72 -20.50
CA GLU A 417 -11.26 9.02 -21.77
C GLU A 417 -12.01 7.70 -21.65
N SER A 418 -12.76 7.34 -22.69
CA SER A 418 -13.51 6.09 -22.73
C SER A 418 -12.56 4.90 -22.70
N ARG A 419 -12.52 4.17 -21.57
CA ARG A 419 -11.60 3.04 -21.37
C ARG A 419 -11.95 1.82 -22.22
N MET A 420 -13.25 1.58 -22.42
CA MET A 420 -13.83 0.57 -23.30
C MET A 420 -15.16 1.11 -23.81
N GLN A 421 -15.39 1.06 -25.12
CA GLN A 421 -16.73 1.24 -25.68
C GLN A 421 -17.51 -0.05 -25.40
N ALA A 422 -18.35 -0.02 -24.38
CA ALA A 422 -19.31 -1.07 -24.12
C ALA A 422 -20.67 -0.62 -24.67
N VAL A 423 -21.18 -1.33 -25.67
CA VAL A 423 -22.56 -1.17 -26.13
C VAL A 423 -23.38 -2.26 -25.47
N LEU A 424 -24.38 -1.86 -24.69
CA LEU A 424 -25.27 -2.77 -23.98
C LEU A 424 -26.58 -2.83 -24.76
N SER A 425 -27.00 -4.01 -25.20
CA SER A 425 -28.32 -4.16 -25.82
C SER A 425 -29.40 -4.06 -24.73
N GLY A 426 -30.02 -2.88 -24.58
CA GLY A 426 -31.07 -2.61 -23.61
C GLY A 426 -32.34 -2.05 -24.26
N GLN A 427 -33.24 -2.94 -24.69
CA GLN A 427 -34.65 -2.72 -25.03
C GLN A 427 -35.06 -1.73 -26.14
N GLU A 428 -34.18 -0.88 -26.69
CA GLU A 428 -34.53 -0.02 -27.83
C GLU A 428 -33.70 -0.38 -29.08
N GLY A 429 -34.37 -0.52 -30.22
CA GLY A 429 -33.83 -1.14 -31.44
C GLY A 429 -32.67 -0.41 -32.13
N GLU A 430 -32.34 0.82 -31.71
CA GLU A 430 -31.22 1.58 -32.28
C GLU A 430 -29.84 1.00 -31.92
N ASP A 431 -29.71 0.37 -30.75
CA ASP A 431 -28.43 -0.20 -30.28
C ASP A 431 -28.07 -1.53 -30.97
N GLU A 432 -29.05 -2.27 -31.49
CA GLU A 432 -28.80 -3.55 -32.16
C GLU A 432 -28.02 -3.41 -33.46
N ASP A 433 -28.31 -2.38 -34.26
CA ASP A 433 -27.65 -2.18 -35.54
C ASP A 433 -26.21 -1.69 -35.36
N GLN A 434 -25.97 -0.86 -34.34
CA GLN A 434 -24.62 -0.47 -33.96
C GLN A 434 -23.82 -1.67 -33.40
N ILE A 435 -24.44 -2.56 -32.62
CA ILE A 435 -23.82 -3.81 -32.18
C ILE A 435 -23.51 -4.73 -33.37
N LYS A 436 -24.40 -4.84 -34.35
CA LYS A 436 -24.19 -5.64 -35.58
C LYS A 436 -23.05 -5.07 -36.44
N GLU A 437 -22.94 -3.74 -36.55
CA GLU A 437 -21.84 -3.04 -37.23
C GLU A 437 -20.50 -3.26 -36.52
N LEU A 438 -20.42 -3.01 -35.20
CA LEU A 438 -19.22 -3.26 -34.39
C LEU A 438 -18.83 -4.73 -34.39
N ALA A 439 -19.82 -5.63 -34.45
CA ALA A 439 -19.61 -7.05 -34.63
C ALA A 439 -18.92 -7.37 -35.97
N LYS A 440 -19.29 -6.72 -37.08
CA LYS A 440 -18.63 -6.92 -38.38
C LYS A 440 -17.18 -6.45 -38.38
N ALA A 441 -16.84 -5.45 -37.57
CA ALA A 441 -15.49 -4.89 -37.52
C ALA A 441 -14.42 -5.88 -37.01
N GLY A 442 -14.79 -6.96 -36.33
CA GLY A 442 -13.88 -8.11 -36.08
C GLY A 442 -12.83 -7.92 -34.98
N TRP A 443 -12.75 -6.75 -34.34
CA TRP A 443 -11.85 -6.45 -33.20
C TRP A 443 -12.56 -6.38 -31.84
N ALA A 444 -13.89 -6.48 -31.81
CA ALA A 444 -14.67 -6.40 -30.57
C ALA A 444 -14.80 -7.76 -29.84
N VAL A 445 -14.48 -7.77 -28.55
CA VAL A 445 -14.85 -8.86 -27.63
C VAL A 445 -16.36 -8.83 -27.43
N ARG A 446 -17.01 -9.99 -27.53
CA ARG A 446 -18.45 -10.09 -27.29
C ARG A 446 -18.72 -10.93 -26.06
N ILE A 447 -19.57 -10.43 -25.19
CA ILE A 447 -20.06 -11.15 -24.03
C ILE A 447 -21.58 -11.11 -24.11
N ALA A 448 -22.19 -12.28 -24.27
CA ALA A 448 -23.62 -12.45 -24.08
C ALA A 448 -23.82 -13.09 -22.71
N THR A 449 -24.67 -12.50 -21.88
CA THR A 449 -25.04 -13.02 -20.57
C THR A 449 -26.53 -13.28 -20.52
N SER A 450 -26.92 -14.22 -19.67
CA SER A 450 -28.30 -14.49 -19.34
C SER A 450 -28.37 -15.02 -17.92
N SER A 451 -29.46 -14.67 -17.26
CA SER A 451 -29.86 -15.22 -15.97
C SER A 451 -31.13 -16.02 -16.13
N SER A 452 -31.35 -16.97 -15.22
CA SER A 452 -32.58 -17.73 -15.15
C SER A 452 -32.92 -18.03 -13.69
N ALA A 453 -34.21 -18.15 -13.42
CA ALA A 453 -34.71 -18.74 -12.19
C ALA A 453 -35.82 -19.73 -12.53
N ARG A 454 -35.59 -21.01 -12.24
CA ARG A 454 -36.52 -22.09 -12.54
C ARG A 454 -36.42 -23.17 -11.46
N ASN A 455 -37.56 -23.71 -11.04
CA ASN A 455 -37.65 -24.77 -10.04
C ASN A 455 -36.88 -24.43 -8.74
N ASP A 456 -37.09 -23.23 -8.20
CA ASP A 456 -36.40 -22.68 -7.01
C ASP A 456 -34.87 -22.54 -7.08
N LEU A 457 -34.27 -22.80 -8.25
CA LEU A 457 -32.85 -22.58 -8.48
C LEU A 457 -32.64 -21.35 -9.34
N VAL A 458 -31.59 -20.60 -9.03
CA VAL A 458 -31.13 -19.45 -9.79
C VAL A 458 -29.82 -19.83 -10.48
N GLY A 459 -29.77 -19.61 -11.79
CA GLY A 459 -28.61 -19.90 -12.62
C GLY A 459 -28.17 -18.69 -13.44
N MET A 460 -26.88 -18.65 -13.73
CA MET A 460 -26.28 -17.73 -14.68
C MET A 460 -25.72 -18.49 -15.88
N GLY A 461 -25.69 -17.85 -17.03
CA GLY A 461 -25.05 -18.38 -18.22
C GLY A 461 -24.54 -17.28 -19.12
N GLY A 462 -23.68 -17.65 -20.06
CA GLY A 462 -23.19 -16.73 -21.06
C GLY A 462 -22.15 -17.32 -22.00
N THR A 463 -21.83 -16.53 -23.00
CA THR A 463 -20.84 -16.86 -24.02
C THR A 463 -19.92 -15.67 -24.20
N VAL A 464 -18.62 -15.89 -24.05
CA VAL A 464 -17.56 -14.94 -24.36
C VAL A 464 -16.92 -15.33 -25.68
N ARG A 465 -16.89 -14.39 -26.63
CA ARG A 465 -16.20 -14.55 -27.91
C ARG A 465 -15.11 -13.49 -28.05
N ILE A 466 -13.86 -13.94 -28.10
CA ILE A 466 -12.68 -13.11 -28.33
C ILE A 466 -12.20 -13.35 -29.77
N PRO A 467 -12.17 -12.32 -30.63
CA PRO A 467 -11.69 -12.47 -32.01
C PRO A 467 -10.20 -12.80 -32.09
N VAL A 468 -9.78 -13.44 -33.19
CA VAL A 468 -8.37 -13.78 -33.48
C VAL A 468 -7.47 -12.54 -33.47
N ALA A 469 -7.98 -11.40 -33.93
CA ALA A 469 -7.22 -10.15 -33.96
C ALA A 469 -6.84 -9.62 -32.56
N VAL A 470 -7.55 -10.04 -31.50
CA VAL A 470 -7.34 -9.61 -30.11
C VAL A 470 -6.64 -10.70 -29.28
N ALA A 471 -6.90 -11.97 -29.59
CA ALA A 471 -6.35 -13.09 -28.85
C ALA A 471 -4.97 -13.51 -29.38
N ARG A 472 -3.95 -13.49 -28.51
CA ARG A 472 -2.59 -13.95 -28.83
C ARG A 472 -2.49 -15.46 -29.16
N ALA A 473 -3.56 -16.23 -28.92
CA ALA A 473 -3.60 -17.70 -29.03
C ALA A 473 -4.76 -18.23 -29.91
N GLY A 474 -5.31 -17.42 -30.81
CA GLY A 474 -6.42 -17.83 -31.70
C GLY A 474 -7.82 -17.48 -31.15
N LYS A 475 -8.88 -17.81 -31.91
CA LYS A 475 -10.27 -17.44 -31.56
C LYS A 475 -10.71 -18.18 -30.28
N ILE A 476 -10.99 -17.45 -29.20
CA ILE A 476 -11.49 -18.05 -27.96
C ILE A 476 -13.02 -17.89 -27.92
N ILE A 477 -13.72 -19.01 -27.77
CA ILE A 477 -15.15 -19.03 -27.41
C ILE A 477 -15.24 -19.78 -26.09
N GLU A 478 -15.65 -19.11 -25.02
CA GLU A 478 -15.89 -19.71 -23.71
C GLU A 478 -17.37 -19.61 -23.39
N ASN A 479 -18.02 -20.76 -23.18
CA ASN A 479 -19.39 -20.85 -22.72
C ASN A 479 -19.38 -21.23 -21.24
N PHE A 480 -20.22 -20.56 -20.45
CA PHE A 480 -20.38 -20.89 -19.05
C PHE A 480 -21.86 -20.99 -18.70
N LEU A 481 -22.15 -21.93 -17.80
CA LEU A 481 -23.46 -22.10 -17.18
C LEU A 481 -23.20 -22.55 -15.74
N VAL A 482 -23.74 -21.82 -14.78
CA VAL A 482 -23.50 -22.05 -13.36
C VAL A 482 -24.80 -21.86 -12.59
N THR A 483 -25.19 -22.86 -11.81
CA THR A 483 -26.25 -22.70 -10.79
C THR A 483 -25.65 -22.01 -9.57
N LEU A 484 -26.19 -20.85 -9.19
CA LEU A 484 -25.68 -20.05 -8.08
C LEU A 484 -26.20 -20.53 -6.73
N GLY A 485 -27.46 -20.98 -6.68
CA GLY A 485 -28.09 -21.45 -5.45
C GLY A 485 -29.60 -21.36 -5.52
N THR A 486 -30.24 -21.35 -4.36
CA THR A 486 -31.70 -21.28 -4.25
C THR A 486 -32.21 -19.85 -4.42
N ARG A 487 -33.51 -19.69 -4.66
CA ARG A 487 -34.18 -18.37 -4.70
C ARG A 487 -34.20 -17.63 -3.36
N GLU A 488 -33.96 -18.30 -2.25
CA GLU A 488 -33.86 -17.67 -0.93
C GLU A 488 -32.54 -16.91 -0.77
N GLU A 489 -31.47 -17.39 -1.41
CA GLU A 489 -30.12 -16.82 -1.33
C GLU A 489 -29.81 -15.87 -2.49
N HIS A 490 -30.39 -16.11 -3.67
CA HIS A 490 -30.07 -15.40 -4.91
C HIS A 490 -31.32 -15.00 -5.70
N ASN A 491 -31.18 -13.99 -6.57
CA ASN A 491 -32.21 -13.57 -7.51
C ASN A 491 -31.66 -13.42 -8.94
N PRO A 492 -32.51 -13.39 -9.98
CA PRO A 492 -32.07 -13.29 -11.37
C PRO A 492 -31.17 -12.08 -11.66
N TYR A 493 -31.41 -10.93 -11.03
CA TYR A 493 -30.59 -9.73 -11.22
C TYR A 493 -29.17 -9.93 -10.66
N ALA A 494 -29.04 -10.53 -9.48
CA ALA A 494 -27.75 -10.90 -8.90
C ALA A 494 -27.04 -11.94 -9.79
N ALA A 495 -27.79 -12.86 -10.39
CA ALA A 495 -27.27 -13.84 -11.33
C ALA A 495 -26.78 -13.22 -12.64
N GLU A 496 -27.48 -12.21 -13.15
CA GLU A 496 -27.07 -11.45 -14.33
C GLU A 496 -25.75 -10.70 -14.06
N LEU A 497 -25.65 -10.03 -12.91
CA LEU A 497 -24.42 -9.36 -12.48
C LEU A 497 -23.26 -10.35 -12.31
N ALA A 498 -23.53 -11.54 -11.76
CA ALA A 498 -22.56 -12.62 -11.65
C ALA A 498 -22.11 -13.13 -13.03
N ALA A 499 -23.04 -13.25 -14.00
CA ALA A 499 -22.76 -13.63 -15.37
C ALA A 499 -21.82 -12.62 -16.05
N ILE A 500 -22.13 -11.33 -15.91
CA ILE A 500 -21.30 -10.23 -16.45
C ILE A 500 -19.91 -10.27 -15.83
N ALA A 501 -19.83 -10.41 -14.50
CA ALA A 501 -18.55 -10.51 -13.80
C ALA A 501 -17.74 -11.73 -14.24
N HIS A 502 -18.39 -12.87 -14.47
CA HIS A 502 -17.75 -14.08 -14.99
C HIS A 502 -17.19 -13.86 -16.40
N GLY A 503 -18.01 -13.35 -17.32
CA GLY A 503 -17.59 -13.06 -18.69
C GLY A 503 -16.42 -12.07 -18.77
N LEU A 504 -16.41 -11.04 -17.92
CA LEU A 504 -15.28 -10.11 -17.81
C LEU A 504 -14.02 -10.76 -17.21
N ASN A 505 -14.16 -11.72 -16.29
CA ASN A 505 -13.02 -12.44 -15.73
C ASN A 505 -12.36 -13.37 -16.76
N CYS A 506 -13.11 -13.90 -17.73
CA CYS A 506 -12.55 -14.66 -18.86
C CYS A 506 -11.54 -13.84 -19.67
N LEU A 507 -11.68 -12.50 -19.70
CA LEU A 507 -10.75 -11.60 -20.39
C LEU A 507 -9.42 -11.37 -19.65
N ARG A 508 -9.31 -11.83 -18.40
CA ARG A 508 -8.09 -11.69 -17.59
C ARG A 508 -7.15 -12.90 -17.68
N ARG A 509 -7.63 -14.01 -18.25
CA ARG A 509 -6.84 -15.22 -18.52
C ARG A 509 -6.09 -15.06 -19.83
#